data_AF-A0AAU4LJ93-F1
#
_entry.id   AF-A0AAU4LJ93-F1
#
_cell.length_a   1.000
_cell.length_b   1.000
_cell.length_c   1.000
_cell.angle_alpha   90.00
_cell.angle_beta   90.00
_cell.angle_gamma   90.00
#
_symmetry.space_group_name_H-M   'P 1'
#
loop_
_entity.id
_entity.type
_entity.pdbx_description
1 polymer ?
#
loop_
_entity_poly.entity_id
_entity_poly.type
_entity_poly.pdbx_seq_one_letter_code
_entity_poly.pdbx_strand_id
1 'polypeptide(L)' 'MGVHAGHGILATSLDAVARDIQTFIPFDATADYAAYRHTAALDLISTASGRVLSVDDVLLETRGC' A
#
# COMPACT_ATOMS: atom_id res chain seq x y z
N MET A 1 -1.07 0.86 -5.90
CA MET A 1 -0.70 -0.25 -6.82
C MET A 1 0.64 0.09 -7.47
N GLY A 2 1.34 -0.91 -8.03
CA GLY A 2 2.54 -0.68 -8.84
C GLY A 2 3.79 -1.46 -8.40
N VAL A 3 4.96 -1.03 -8.89
CA VAL A 3 6.29 -1.55 -8.57
C VAL A 3 7.22 -0.37 -8.23
N HIS A 4 8.10 -0.42 -7.22
CA HIS A 4 8.45 -1.46 -6.25
C HIS A 4 7.90 -1.12 -4.85
N ALA A 5 7.37 -2.11 -4.13
CA ALA A 5 6.73 -1.93 -2.82
C ALA A 5 7.62 -1.18 -1.81
N GLY A 6 8.86 -1.62 -1.62
CA GLY A 6 9.80 -1.02 -0.66
C GLY A 6 10.48 0.26 -1.13
N HIS A 7 10.16 0.77 -2.32
CA HIS A 7 10.73 2.01 -2.85
C HIS A 7 9.63 3.03 -3.11
N GLY A 8 9.19 3.17 -4.36
CA GLY A 8 8.24 4.20 -4.76
C GLY A 8 6.93 4.11 -3.99
N ILE A 9 6.41 2.90 -3.75
CA ILE A 9 5.12 2.73 -3.08
C ILE A 9 5.22 3.17 -1.60
N LEU A 10 6.21 2.68 -0.86
CA LEU A 10 6.45 3.08 0.54
C LEU A 10 6.78 4.58 0.65
N ALA A 11 7.61 5.12 -0.25
CA ALA A 11 7.94 6.55 -0.24
C ALA A 11 6.69 7.42 -0.47
N THR A 12 5.85 7.04 -1.44
CA THR A 12 4.61 7.77 -1.73
C THR A 12 3.57 7.60 -0.63
N SER A 13 3.46 6.44 0.02
CA SER A 13 2.52 6.28 1.13
C SER A 13 2.88 7.16 2.32
N LEU A 14 4.17 7.30 2.64
CA LEU A 14 4.65 8.22 3.67
C LEU A 14 4.41 9.70 3.31
N ASP A 15 4.66 10.09 2.05
CA ASP A 15 4.36 11.45 1.58
C ASP A 15 2.85 11.77 1.65
N ALA A 16 1.99 10.79 1.40
CA ALA A 16 0.54 10.94 1.54
C ALA A 16 0.11 11.19 2.99
N VAL A 17 0.69 10.49 3.97
CA VAL A 17 0.46 10.76 5.40
C VAL A 17 0.83 12.20 5.75
N ALA A 18 1.98 12.68 5.26
CA ALA A 18 2.42 14.05 5.50
C ALA A 18 1.47 15.12 4.93
N ARG A 19 0.58 14.72 4.01
CA ARG A 19 -0.45 15.56 3.39
C ARG A 19 -1.87 15.28 3.89
N ASP A 20 -2.00 14.50 4.97
CA ASP A 20 -3.30 14.09 5.54
C ASP A 20 -4.18 13.31 4.54
N ILE A 21 -3.56 12.51 3.68
CA ILE A 21 -4.23 11.67 2.68
C ILE A 21 -4.19 10.21 3.15
N GLN A 22 -5.37 9.62 3.36
CA GLN A 22 -5.49 8.19 3.64
C GLN A 22 -5.14 7.37 2.39
N THR A 23 -4.20 6.44 2.53
CA THR A 23 -3.83 5.52 1.44
C THR A 23 -4.40 4.12 1.66
N PHE A 24 -4.79 3.50 0.54
CA PHE A 24 -5.23 2.11 0.45
C PHE A 24 -4.35 1.41 -0.58
N ILE A 25 -3.56 0.43 -0.14
CA ILE A 25 -2.53 -0.23 -0.94
C ILE A 25 -2.95 -1.69 -1.17
N PRO A 26 -3.36 -2.05 -2.40
CA PRO A 26 -3.74 -3.43 -2.70
C PRO A 26 -2.50 -4.33 -2.79
N PHE A 27 -2.36 -5.32 -1.89
CA PHE A 27 -1.14 -6.16 -1.83
C PHE A 27 -0.98 -7.02 -3.09
N ASP A 28 -2.09 -7.55 -3.62
CA ASP A 28 -2.21 -8.39 -4.81
C ASP A 28 -2.05 -7.62 -6.13
N ALA A 29 -1.96 -6.29 -6.08
CA ALA A 29 -1.62 -5.41 -7.20
C ALA A 29 -0.35 -4.60 -6.95
N THR A 30 0.54 -5.11 -6.09
CA THR A 30 1.89 -4.55 -5.88
C THR A 30 2.95 -5.62 -6.00
N ALA A 31 4.15 -5.24 -6.44
CA ALA A 31 5.28 -6.18 -6.52
C ALA A 31 6.60 -5.54 -6.09
N ASP A 32 7.57 -6.39 -5.75
CA ASP A 32 8.95 -6.02 -5.44
C ASP A 32 9.90 -7.07 -6.05
N TYR A 33 11.21 -6.80 -6.03
CA TYR A 33 12.23 -7.70 -6.56
C TYR A 33 12.35 -9.03 -5.80
N ALA A 34 11.93 -9.05 -4.53
CA ALA A 34 11.99 -10.25 -3.70
C ALA A 34 10.82 -10.28 -2.72
N ALA A 35 10.28 -11.48 -2.47
CA ALA A 35 9.13 -11.68 -1.59
C ALA A 35 9.36 -11.11 -0.19
N TYR A 36 10.55 -11.33 0.40
CA TYR A 36 10.85 -10.81 1.75
C TYR A 36 10.81 -9.28 1.82
N ARG A 37 11.26 -8.59 0.76
CA ARG A 37 11.21 -7.11 0.68
C ARG A 37 9.79 -6.62 0.52
N HIS A 38 9.03 -7.30 -0.35
CA HIS A 38 7.62 -7.02 -0.56
C HIS A 38 6.84 -7.11 0.76
N THR A 39 6.99 -8.21 1.50
CA THR A 39 6.32 -8.39 2.80
C THR A 39 6.76 -7.34 3.82
N ALA A 40 8.06 -7.06 3.95
CA ALA A 40 8.55 -6.05 4.89
C ALA A 40 8.02 -4.64 4.56
N ALA A 41 7.92 -4.30 3.27
CA ALA A 41 7.37 -3.02 2.84
C ALA A 41 5.87 -2.90 3.17
N LEU A 42 5.08 -3.94 2.90
CA LEU A 42 3.66 -3.95 3.22
C LEU A 42 3.41 -3.87 4.72
N ASP A 43 4.23 -4.53 5.54
CA ASP A 43 4.14 -4.47 7.01
C ASP A 43 4.38 -3.02 7.51
N LEU A 44 5.44 -2.36 7.02
CA LEU A 44 5.71 -0.96 7.30
C LEU A 44 4.57 -0.03 6.86
N ILE A 45 4.00 -0.27 5.68
CA ILE A 45 2.86 0.52 5.19
C ILE A 45 1.67 0.36 6.13
N SER A 46 1.32 -0.89 6.49
CA SER A 46 0.15 -1.20 7.33
C SER A 46 0.22 -0.62 8.74
N THR A 47 1.44 -0.43 9.27
CA THR A 47 1.66 0.04 10.64
C THR A 47 1.89 1.55 10.72
N ALA A 48 2.34 2.19 9.63
CA ALA A 48 2.78 3.59 9.68
C ALA A 48 2.12 4.53 8.67
N SER A 49 1.63 4.04 7.51
CA SER A 49 1.28 4.96 6.41
C SER A 49 0.03 4.67 5.59
N GLY A 50 -0.66 3.55 5.83
CA GLY A 50 -1.87 3.25 5.10
C GLY A 50 -2.50 1.93 5.49
N ARG A 51 -3.58 1.58 4.80
CA ARG A 51 -4.21 0.27 4.91
C ARG A 51 -3.75 -0.62 3.76
N VAL A 52 -3.36 -1.84 4.09
CA VAL A 52 -3.02 -2.88 3.11
C VAL A 52 -4.21 -3.82 3.00
N LEU A 53 -4.74 -3.99 1.78
CA LEU A 53 -5.98 -4.71 1.49
C LEU A 53 -5.83 -5.52 0.20
N SER A 54 -6.78 -6.39 -0.16
CA SER A 54 -6.83 -6.92 -1.53
C SER A 54 -7.46 -5.91 -2.50
N VAL A 55 -7.29 -6.09 -3.81
CA VAL A 55 -8.02 -5.29 -4.82
C VAL A 55 -9.53 -5.40 -4.61
N ASP A 56 -10.03 -6.59 -4.27
CA ASP A 56 -11.45 -6.82 -4.04
C ASP A 56 -11.97 -5.99 -2.85
N ASP A 57 -11.25 -6.00 -1.74
CA ASP A 57 -11.56 -5.18 -0.55
C ASP A 57 -11.58 -3.68 -0.88
N VAL A 58 -10.60 -3.20 -1.66
CA VAL A 58 -10.54 -1.79 -2.08
C VAL A 58 -11.76 -1.42 -2.93
N LEU A 59 -12.18 -2.30 -3.84
CA LEU A 59 -13.37 -2.07 -4.68
C LEU A 59 -14.66 -2.08 -3.86
N LEU A 60 -14.77 -2.99 -2.88
CA LEU A 60 -15.90 -3.03 -1.95
C LEU A 60 -15.98 -1.74 -1.14
N GLU A 61 -14.86 -1.26 -0.61
CA GLU A 61 -14.80 -0.05 0.21
C GLU A 61 -15.13 1.21 -0.60
N THR A 62 -14.74 1.26 -1.87
CA THR A 62 -15.06 2.39 -2.76
C THR A 62 -16.54 2.40 -3.19
N ARG A 63 -17.20 1.23 -3.22
CA ARG A 63 -18.62 1.08 -3.59
C ARG A 63 -19.59 1.36 -2.45
N GLY A 64 -19.10 1.44 -1.21
CA GLY A 64 -19.90 1.76 -0.02
C GLY A 64 -20.15 3.25 0.22
N CYS A 65 -19.73 4.12 -0.73
CA CYS A 65 -19.91 5.58 -0.69
C CYS A 65 -20.94 6.02 -1.74
#